data_AF-A0A961YZZ5-F1
#
_entry.id   AF-A0A961YZZ5-F1
#
_cell.length_a   1.000
_cell.length_b   1.000
_cell.length_c   1.000
_cell.angle_alpha   90.00
_cell.angle_beta   90.00
_cell.angle_gamma   90.00
#
_symmetry.space_group_name_H-M   'P 1'
#
loop_
_entity.id
_entity.type
_entity.pdbx_description
1 polymer ?
#
loop_
_entity_poly.entity_id
_entity_poly.type
_entity_poly.pdbx_seq_one_letter_code
_entity_poly.pdbx_strand_id
1 'polypeptide(L)' 'MIPASVLGALILGIPLLVLAWVFLHRQRPVFYFAVVLILVGLGYQITTGASEDIAHMVLGAPEPVAAPAAQPAN' A
#
# COMPACT_ATOMS: atom_id res chain seq x y z
N MET A 1 11.64 -2.26 -10.12
CA MET A 1 10.43 -1.43 -9.99
C MET A 1 9.51 -2.09 -8.97
N ILE A 2 9.30 -1.43 -7.82
CA ILE A 2 8.38 -1.94 -6.80
C ILE A 2 6.95 -1.54 -7.25
N PRO A 3 5.98 -2.46 -7.31
CA PRO A 3 4.60 -2.12 -7.68
C PRO A 3 4.00 -1.10 -6.70
N ALA A 4 3.18 -0.18 -7.19
CA ALA A 4 2.50 0.80 -6.36
C ALA A 4 1.58 0.13 -5.32
N SER A 5 0.91 -0.97 -5.69
CA SER A 5 0.17 -1.87 -4.79
C SER A 5 1.01 -2.35 -3.61
N VAL A 6 2.22 -2.83 -3.88
CA VAL A 6 3.14 -3.30 -2.82
C VAL A 6 3.57 -2.13 -1.94
N LEU A 7 3.79 -0.97 -2.55
CA LEU A 7 4.21 0.23 -1.83
C LEU A 7 3.13 0.75 -0.88
N GLY A 8 1.88 0.82 -1.32
CA GLY A 8 0.73 1.18 -0.47
C GLY A 8 0.49 0.18 0.65
N ALA A 9 0.61 -1.11 0.35
CA ALA A 9 0.50 -2.16 1.36
C ALA A 9 1.61 -2.03 2.43
N LEU A 10 2.81 -1.61 2.07
CA LEU A 10 3.90 -1.36 3.03
C LEU A 10 3.67 -0.07 3.84
N ILE A 11 3.20 0.99 3.20
CA ILE A 11 2.88 2.28 3.84
C ILE A 11 1.89 2.06 4.99
N LEU A 12 0.91 1.18 4.82
CA LEU A 12 -0.11 0.90 5.83
C LEU A 12 0.25 -0.29 6.74
N GLY A 13 0.84 -1.34 6.16
CA GLY A 13 1.18 -2.58 6.86
C GLY A 13 2.28 -2.43 7.91
N ILE A 14 3.33 -1.66 7.61
CA ILE A 14 4.44 -1.44 8.54
C ILE A 14 3.97 -0.76 9.84
N PRO A 15 3.27 0.39 9.81
CA PRO A 15 2.83 1.04 11.05
C PRO A 15 1.85 0.15 11.83
N LEU A 16 0.96 -0.59 11.15
CA LEU A 16 0.07 -1.55 11.81
C LEU A 16 0.85 -2.67 12.52
N LEU A 17 1.89 -3.22 11.89
CA LEU A 17 2.75 -4.23 12.50
C LEU A 17 3.54 -3.68 13.69
N VAL A 18 4.03 -2.44 13.59
CA VAL A 18 4.71 -1.75 14.71
C VAL A 18 3.75 -1.57 15.89
N LEU A 19 2.51 -1.12 15.64
CA LEU A 19 1.48 -1.02 16.68
C LEU A 19 1.19 -2.40 17.29
N ALA A 20 0.94 -3.41 16.46
CA ALA A 20 0.69 -4.77 16.95
C ALA A 20 1.85 -5.28 17.81
N TRP A 21 3.09 -5.02 17.41
CA TRP A 21 4.27 -5.37 18.21
C TRP A 21 4.29 -4.64 19.55
N VAL A 22 4.20 -3.31 19.55
CA VAL A 22 4.28 -2.50 20.78
C VAL A 22 3.19 -2.90 21.78
N PHE A 23 1.95 -3.07 21.32
CA PHE A 23 0.81 -3.30 22.22
C PHE A 23 0.57 -4.79 22.53
N LEU A 24 0.81 -5.70 21.59
CA LEU A 24 0.40 -7.11 21.73
C LEU A 24 1.57 -8.10 21.88
N HIS A 25 2.85 -7.71 21.76
CA HIS A 25 3.98 -8.67 21.79
C HIS A 25 4.00 -9.56 23.05
N ARG A 26 3.49 -9.06 24.17
CA ARG A 26 3.44 -9.78 25.46
C ARG A 26 2.37 -10.87 25.48
N GLN A 27 1.34 -10.75 24.65
CA GLN A 27 0.29 -11.74 24.45
C GLN A 27 0.43 -12.40 23.08
N ARG A 28 1.38 -13.34 22.97
CA ARG A 28 1.77 -13.99 21.71
C ARG A 28 0.59 -14.50 20.86
N PRO A 29 -0.44 -15.18 21.41
CA PRO A 29 -1.57 -15.63 20.59
C PRO A 29 -2.34 -14.47 19.94
N VAL A 30 -2.57 -13.39 20.71
CA VAL A 30 -3.29 -12.20 20.23
C VAL A 30 -2.45 -11.45 19.19
N PHE A 31 -1.12 -11.38 19.41
CA PHE A 31 -0.20 -10.81 18.43
C PHE A 31 -0.27 -11.56 17.08
N TYR A 32 -0.16 -12.89 17.08
CA TYR A 32 -0.26 -13.66 15.85
C TYR A 32 -1.62 -13.50 15.16
N PHE A 33 -2.70 -13.47 15.94
CA PHE A 33 -4.03 -13.20 15.42
C PHE A 33 -4.11 -11.82 14.74
N ALA A 34 -3.56 -10.78 15.37
CA ALA A 34 -3.47 -9.44 14.79
C ALA A 34 -2.63 -9.40 13.52
N VAL A 35 -1.48 -10.08 13.49
CA VAL A 35 -0.63 -10.19 12.29
C VAL A 35 -1.41 -10.84 11.14
N VAL A 36 -2.12 -11.94 11.40
CA VAL A 36 -2.96 -12.59 10.37
C VAL A 36 -4.06 -11.66 9.88
N LEU A 37 -4.74 -10.94 10.77
CA LEU A 37 -5.76 -9.95 10.39
C LEU A 37 -5.18 -8.82 9.53
N ILE A 38 -3.99 -8.32 9.87
CA ILE A 38 -3.28 -7.31 9.07
C ILE A 38 -3.00 -7.87 7.67
N LEU A 39 -2.46 -9.10 7.56
CA LEU A 39 -2.20 -9.73 6.27
C LEU A 39 -3.46 -9.93 5.43
N VAL A 40 -4.57 -10.33 6.05
CA VAL A 40 -5.87 -10.47 5.38
C VAL A 40 -6.38 -9.11 4.88
N GLY A 41 -6.31 -8.07 5.71
CA GLY A 41 -6.71 -6.72 5.33
C GLY A 41 -5.86 -6.13 4.20
N LEU A 42 -4.54 -6.35 4.23
CA LEU A 42 -3.63 -5.96 3.15
C LEU A 42 -3.92 -6.72 1.86
N GLY A 43 -4.13 -8.04 1.95
CA GLY A 43 -4.52 -8.86 0.79
C GLY A 43 -5.80 -8.34 0.14
N TYR A 44 -6.81 -8.02 0.96
CA TYR A 44 -8.05 -7.42 0.47
C TYR A 44 -7.81 -6.05 -0.20
N GLN A 45 -7.04 -5.14 0.41
CA GLN A 45 -6.74 -3.83 -0.20
C GLN A 45 -5.96 -3.93 -1.51
N ILE A 46 -5.07 -4.93 -1.65
CA ILE A 46 -4.36 -5.16 -2.92
C ILE A 46 -5.37 -5.60 -3.98
N THR A 47 -6.29 -6.51 -3.66
CA THR A 47 -7.30 -6.99 -4.62
C THR A 47 -8.30 -5.91 -5.05
N THR A 48 -8.57 -4.91 -4.22
CA THR A 48 -9.51 -3.82 -4.53
C THR A 48 -8.85 -2.62 -5.21
N GLY A 49 -7.52 -2.59 -5.32
CA GLY A 49 -6.77 -1.44 -5.87
C GLY A 49 -6.54 -0.30 -4.88
N ALA A 50 -7.09 -0.38 -3.67
CA ALA A 50 -6.93 0.66 -2.64
C ALA A 50 -5.46 0.88 -2.26
N SER A 51 -4.62 -0.16 -2.37
CA SER A 51 -3.18 -0.03 -2.10
C SER A 51 -2.48 0.88 -3.13
N GLU A 52 -2.84 0.81 -4.41
CA GLU A 52 -2.33 1.74 -5.43
C GLU A 52 -2.70 3.19 -5.08
N ASP A 53 -3.96 3.43 -4.69
CA ASP A 53 -4.47 4.77 -4.35
C ASP A 53 -3.71 5.36 -3.16
N ILE A 54 -3.45 4.56 -2.12
CA ILE A 54 -2.65 4.96 -0.95
C ILE A 54 -1.23 5.35 -1.37
N ALA A 55 -0.60 4.56 -2.24
CA ALA A 55 0.74 4.86 -2.71
C ALA A 55 0.79 6.19 -3.46
N HIS A 56 -0.17 6.44 -4.36
CA HIS A 56 -0.26 7.70 -5.10
C HIS A 56 -0.59 8.90 -4.22
N MET A 57 -1.41 8.71 -3.19
CA MET A 57 -1.73 9.77 -2.22
C MET A 57 -0.51 10.19 -1.40
N VAL A 58 0.33 9.24 -1.01
CA VAL A 58 1.48 9.52 -0.13
C VAL A 58 2.72 9.97 -0.89
N LEU A 59 2.95 9.41 -2.09
CA LEU A 59 4.18 9.63 -2.85
C LEU A 59 4.00 10.56 -4.05
N GLY A 60 2.77 10.95 -4.35
CA GLY A 60 2.40 11.67 -5.57
C GLY A 60 2.14 10.72 -6.74
N ALA A 61 1.17 11.07 -7.59
CA ALA A 61 1.01 10.39 -8.86
C ALA A 61 2.19 10.75 -9.78
N PRO A 62 2.77 9.79 -10.53
CA PRO A 62 3.71 10.14 -11.60
C PRO A 62 2.98 11.07 -12.58
N GLU A 63 3.62 12.20 -12.95
CA GLU A 63 3.04 13.12 -13.93
C GLU A 63 2.62 12.35 -15.19
N PRO A 64 1.40 12.55 -15.71
CA PRO A 64 1.05 12.01 -17.01
C PRO A 64 2.03 12.59 -18.02
N VAL A 65 2.90 11.73 -18.57
CA VAL A 65 3.80 12.09 -19.66
C VAL A 65 2.92 12.66 -20.76
N ALA A 66 3.04 13.97 -21.00
CA ALA A 66 2.26 14.66 -22.01
C ALA A 66 2.41 13.88 -23.33
N ALA A 67 1.29 13.46 -23.91
CA ALA A 67 1.28 12.83 -25.21
C ALA A 67 2.04 13.74 -26.20
N PRO A 68 2.88 13.19 -27.11
CA PRO A 68 3.57 14.01 -28.09
C PRO A 68 2.53 14.83 -28.82
N ALA A 69 2.66 16.17 -28.75
CA ALA A 69 1.74 17.07 -29.42
C ALA A 69 1.59 16.61 -30.87
N ALA A 70 0.36 16.28 -31.27
CA ALA A 70 0.07 15.87 -32.63
C ALA A 70 0.63 16.94 -33.57
N GLN A 71 1.70 16.61 -34.28
CA GLN A 71 2.36 17.51 -35.19
C GLN A 71 1.34 17.84 -36.29
N PRO A 72 0.93 19.11 -36.45
CA PRO A 72 -0.06 19.44 -37.46
C PRO A 72 0.54 19.11 -38.83
N ALA A 73 -0.12 18.22 -39.57
CA ALA A 73 0.25 17.87 -40.93
C ALA A 73 0.01 19.10 -41.82
N ASN A 74 1.08 19.69 -42.31
CA ASN A 74 1.06 20.68 -43.40
C ASN A 74 1.06 19.96 -44.75
#